data_AF-A0A3S4IMD8-F1
#
_entry.id   AF-A0A3S4IMD8-F1
#
_cell.length_a   1.000
_cell.length_b   1.000
_cell.length_c   1.000
_cell.angle_alpha   90.00
_cell.angle_beta   90.00
_cell.angle_gamma   90.00
#
_symmetry.space_group_name_H-M   'P 1'
#
loop_
_entity.id
_entity.type
_entity.pdbx_description
1 polymer ?
#
loop_
_entity_poly.entity_id
_entity_poly.type
_entity_poly.pdbx_seq_one_letter_code
_entity_poly.pdbx_strand_id
1 'polypeptide(L)' 'MLRIADKTFDSHLFTGTGKFASSQLMVEAIRASGSQLVTLAMKRVDLRQHNDTILAPLIEAGVHAAAQYLRGENR' A
#
# COMPACT_ATOMS: atom_id res chain seq x y z
N MET A 1 10.60 -8.00 15.66
CA MET A 1 9.78 -8.74 14.69
C MET A 1 8.33 -8.67 15.11
N LEU A 2 7.50 -8.14 14.23
CA LEU A 2 6.05 -8.02 14.38
C LEU A 2 5.38 -9.16 13.61
N ARG A 3 4.40 -9.83 14.23
CA ARG A 3 3.67 -10.94 13.59
C ARG A 3 2.20 -10.57 13.42
N ILE A 4 1.68 -10.69 12.21
CA ILE A 4 0.25 -10.53 11.89
C ILE A 4 -0.20 -11.79 11.16
N ALA A 5 -1.10 -12.57 11.79
CA ALA A 5 -1.53 -13.88 11.32
C ALA A 5 -0.33 -14.81 11.03
N ASP A 6 -0.15 -15.19 9.77
CA ASP A 6 0.89 -16.07 9.22
C ASP A 6 2.12 -15.32 8.69
N LYS A 7 2.16 -13.99 8.78
CA LYS A 7 3.25 -13.15 8.27
C LYS A 7 4.06 -12.52 9.40
N THR A 8 5.37 -12.42 9.19
CA THR A 8 6.30 -11.77 10.11
C THR A 8 7.02 -10.64 9.40
N PHE A 9 7.16 -9.51 10.08
CA PHE A 9 7.77 -8.28 9.58
C PHE A 9 8.91 -7.88 10.52
N ASP A 10 10.04 -7.48 9.97
CA ASP A 10 11.13 -6.86 10.70
C ASP A 10 10.80 -5.41 11.03
N SER A 11 10.16 -4.72 10.09
CA SER A 11 9.69 -3.35 10.25
C SER A 11 8.36 -3.30 10.98
N HIS A 12 8.27 -2.39 11.96
CA HIS A 12 7.02 -2.09 12.68
C HIS A 12 6.32 -0.85 12.11
N LEU A 13 6.86 -0.26 11.04
CA LEU A 13 6.27 0.88 10.36
C LEU A 13 5.35 0.38 9.25
N PHE A 14 4.09 0.81 9.31
CA PHE A 14 3.12 0.60 8.24
C PHE A 14 2.87 1.92 7.53
N THR A 15 2.81 1.88 6.19
CA THR A 15 2.66 3.09 5.38
C THR A 15 1.38 3.05 4.56
N GLY A 16 0.78 4.22 4.34
CA GLY A 16 -0.32 4.35 3.39
C GLY A 16 0.19 4.60 1.97
N THR A 17 -0.69 4.42 0.98
CA THR A 17 -0.42 4.67 -0.45
C THR A 17 -1.11 5.95 -0.96
N GLY A 18 -1.68 6.74 -0.04
CA GLY A 18 -2.40 7.97 -0.34
C GLY A 18 -1.50 9.20 -0.43
N LYS A 19 -1.98 10.24 -1.12
CA LYS A 19 -1.42 11.61 -1.10
C LYS A 19 0.02 11.80 -1.61
N PHE A 20 0.60 10.80 -2.29
CA PHE A 20 1.87 11.01 -3.01
C PHE A 20 1.64 11.74 -4.33
N ALA A 21 2.61 12.59 -4.71
CA ALA A 21 2.58 13.34 -5.96
C ALA A 21 2.76 12.45 -7.21
N SER A 22 3.41 11.31 -7.08
CA SER A 22 3.59 10.31 -8.15
C SER A 22 3.76 8.90 -7.56
N SER A 23 3.54 7.86 -8.37
CA SER A 23 3.76 6.46 -7.96
C SER A 23 5.25 6.18 -7.72
N GLN A 24 6.14 6.82 -8.47
CA GLN A 24 7.59 6.69 -8.28
C GLN A 24 8.00 7.20 -6.89
N LEU A 25 7.55 8.39 -6.51
CA LEU A 25 7.84 8.97 -5.20
C LEU A 25 7.27 8.12 -4.06
N MET A 26 6.08 7.54 -4.25
CA MET A 26 5.49 6.60 -3.29
C MET A 26 6.41 5.38 -3.08
N VAL A 27 6.89 4.75 -4.14
CA VAL A 27 7.78 3.58 -4.05
C VAL A 27 9.11 3.94 -3.40
N GLU A 28 9.70 5.08 -3.78
CA GLU A 28 10.94 5.57 -3.18
C GLU A 28 10.78 5.79 -1.67
N ALA A 29 9.69 6.43 -1.24
CA ALA A 29 9.39 6.65 0.17
C ALA A 29 9.19 5.35 0.93
N ILE A 30 8.46 4.38 0.35
CA ILE A 30 8.27 3.05 0.94
C ILE A 30 9.62 2.35 1.14
N ARG A 31 10.46 2.32 0.10
CA ARG A 31 11.80 1.70 0.16
C ARG A 31 12.69 2.37 1.19
N ALA A 32 12.77 3.71 1.18
CA ALA A 32 13.58 4.47 2.12
C ALA A 32 13.13 4.26 3.58
N SER A 33 11.83 4.09 3.80
CA SER A 33 11.27 3.84 5.14
C SER A 33 11.50 2.42 5.67
N GLY A 34 11.87 1.46 4.80
CA GLY A 34 11.95 0.04 5.16
C GLY A 34 10.58 -0.57 5.52
N SER A 35 9.47 0.08 5.16
CA SER A 35 8.14 -0.46 5.39
C SER A 35 7.93 -1.74 4.57
N GLN A 36 7.49 -2.80 5.25
CA GLN A 36 7.20 -4.10 4.64
C GLN A 36 5.69 -4.33 4.47
N LEU A 37 4.84 -3.43 5.01
CA LEU A 37 3.39 -3.50 4.91
C LEU A 37 2.81 -2.14 4.56
N VAL A 38 2.02 -2.10 3.48
CA VAL A 38 1.31 -0.91 3.01
C VAL A 38 -0.20 -1.08 3.08
N THR A 39 -0.94 0.03 3.24
CA THR A 39 -2.41 0.02 3.14
C THR A 39 -2.90 0.60 1.81
N LEU A 40 -3.90 -0.06 1.22
CA LEU A 40 -4.51 0.30 -0.05
C LEU A 40 -6.01 0.56 0.11
N ALA A 41 -6.46 1.77 -0.26
CA ALA A 41 -7.89 2.08 -0.30
C ALA A 41 -8.56 1.35 -1.46
N MET A 42 -9.45 0.41 -1.16
CA MET A 42 -10.11 -0.41 -2.20
C MET A 42 -10.89 0.43 -3.23
N LYS A 43 -11.41 1.60 -2.84
CA LYS A 43 -12.08 2.54 -3.77
C LYS A 43 -11.16 3.03 -4.90
N ARG A 44 -9.84 2.98 -4.72
CA ARG A 44 -8.83 3.43 -5.70
C ARG A 44 -8.31 2.29 -6.58
N VAL A 45 -8.71 1.05 -6.29
CA VAL A 45 -8.34 -0.13 -7.06
C VAL A 45 -9.56 -0.51 -7.91
N ASP A 46 -9.63 0.02 -9.14
CA ASP A 46 -10.65 -0.44 -10.09
C ASP A 46 -10.12 -1.70 -10.78
N LEU A 47 -10.39 -2.86 -10.16
CA LEU A 47 -9.99 -4.18 -10.67
C LEU A 47 -10.49 -4.46 -12.12
N ARG A 48 -11.39 -3.63 -12.66
CA ARG A 48 -11.96 -3.75 -14.01
C ARG A 48 -11.27 -2.87 -15.04
N GLN A 49 -10.56 -1.82 -14.63
CA GLN A 49 -9.78 -0.98 -15.52
C GLN A 49 -8.30 -1.28 -15.26
N HIS A 50 -7.62 -1.88 -16.24
CA HIS A 50 -6.20 -2.28 -16.17
C HIS A 50 -5.20 -1.11 -16.05
N ASN A 51 -5.59 0.00 -15.43
CA ASN A 51 -4.77 1.18 -15.22
C ASN A 51 -4.36 1.32 -13.75
N ASP A 52 -3.80 0.24 -13.20
CA ASP A 52 -3.46 0.14 -11.79
C ASP A 52 -2.07 0.73 -11.51
N THR A 53 -1.97 2.05 -11.70
CA THR A 53 -0.76 2.87 -11.43
C THR A 53 -0.27 2.80 -9.99
N ILE A 54 -1.05 2.22 -9.08
CA ILE A 54 -0.69 2.01 -7.67
C ILE A 54 -0.32 0.55 -7.41
N LEU A 55 -1.08 -0.42 -7.93
CA LEU A 55 -0.89 -1.83 -7.57
C LEU A 55 0.38 -2.42 -8.18
N ALA A 56 0.64 -2.18 -9.46
CA ALA A 56 1.81 -2.75 -10.14
C ALA A 56 3.15 -2.31 -9.48
N PRO A 57 3.37 -1.00 -9.19
CA PRO A 57 4.60 -0.58 -8.51
C PRO A 57 4.79 -1.16 -7.10
N LEU A 58 3.70 -1.48 -6.38
CA LEU A 58 3.77 -2.09 -5.06
C LEU A 58 4.13 -3.58 -5.13
N ILE A 59 3.60 -4.29 -6.13
CA ILE A 59 3.98 -5.68 -6.41
C ILE A 59 5.47 -5.73 -6.75
N GLU A 60 5.94 -4.85 -7.63
CA GLU A 60 7.36 -4.73 -7.99
C GLU A 60 8.25 -4.33 -6.80
N ALA A 61 7.72 -3.55 -5.85
CA ALA A 61 8.42 -3.19 -4.62
C ALA A 61 8.53 -4.36 -3.61
N GLY A 62 7.81 -5.47 -3.82
CA GLY A 62 7.86 -6.65 -2.96
C GLY A 62 7.26 -6.45 -1.57
N VAL A 63 6.39 -5.45 -1.39
CA VAL A 63 5.75 -5.16 -0.11
C VAL A 63 4.42 -5.88 0.03
N HIS A 64 4.06 -6.24 1.26
CA HIS A 64 2.73 -6.77 1.53
C HIS A 64 1.70 -5.64 1.51
N ALA A 65 0.50 -5.93 1.01
CA ALA A 65 -0.59 -4.97 0.99
C ALA A 65 -1.77 -5.44 1.85
N ALA A 66 -2.31 -4.53 2.67
CA ALA A 66 -3.56 -4.70 3.38
C ALA A 66 -4.65 -3.80 2.77
N ALA A 67 -5.82 -4.37 2.53
CA ALA A 67 -6.97 -3.61 2.04
C ALA A 67 -7.56 -2.76 3.17
N GLN A 68 -7.72 -1.46 2.94
CA GLN A 68 -8.50 -0.58 3.81
C GLN A 68 -9.84 -0.26 3.14
N TYR A 69 -10.93 -0.56 3.84
CA TYR A 69 -12.27 -0.16 3.42
C TYR A 69 -12.50 1.27 3.93
N LEU A 70 -12.65 2.20 3.00
CA LEU A 70 -13.02 3.57 3.36
C LEU A 70 -14.50 3.57 3.73
N ARG A 71 -14.85 3.92 4.98
CA ARG A 71 -16.25 4.24 5.29
C ARG A 71 -16.69 5.36 4.35
N GLY A 72 -17.87 5.22 3.77
CA GLY A 72 -18.47 6.29 3.00
C GLY A 72 -18.53 7.54 3.87
N GLU A 73 -17.95 8.64 3.38
CA GLU A 73 -18.30 9.95 3.89
C GLU A 73 -19.80 10.11 3.58
N ASN A 74 -20.63 10.18 4.62
CA ASN A 74 -21.98 10.68 4.47
C ASN A 74 -21.84 12.07 3.84
N ARG A 75 -22.32 12.20 2.60
CA ARG A 75 -22.55 13.49 1.98
C ARG A 75 -23.59 14.26 2.78
#